data_AF-A0A017SBC0-F1
#
_entry.id   AF-A0A017SBC0-F1
#
_cell.length_a   1.000
_cell.length_b   1.000
_cell.length_c   1.000
_cell.angle_alpha   90.00
_cell.angle_beta   90.00
_cell.angle_gamma   90.00
#
_symmetry.space_group_name_H-M   'P 1'
#
loop_
_entity.id
_entity.type
_entity.pdbx_description
1 polymer ?
#
loop_
_entity_poly.entity_id
_entity_poly.type
_entity_poly.pdbx_seq_one_letter_code
_entity_poly.pdbx_strand_id
1 'polypeptide(L)'
;MSAIGSLIFCTDCGNLLQESTGDTNAVLLCEICGARNKDTTSKTIVSESKPSDFPSALRAKRSAVQTLTAEDKKTEALTQHTCARCGRKEMYFTTVQLRSADEGSTVFLTCVCGYKETQNN
;
A
#
# COMPACT_ATOMS: atom_id res chain seq x y z
N MET A 1 32.82 4.95 -23.60
CA MET A 1 31.49 5.18 -22.99
C MET A 1 31.14 4.12 -21.96
N SER A 2 30.38 4.51 -20.94
CA SER A 2 29.76 3.61 -19.95
C SER A 2 28.24 3.64 -20.15
N ALA A 3 27.61 2.47 -20.30
CA ALA A 3 26.17 2.36 -20.54
C ALA A 3 25.44 1.82 -19.30
N ILE A 4 24.43 2.55 -18.83
CA ILE A 4 23.58 2.17 -17.69
C ILE A 4 22.12 2.21 -18.17
N GLY A 5 21.52 1.04 -18.40
CA GLY A 5 20.19 0.95 -19.01
C GLY A 5 20.21 1.51 -20.44
N SER A 6 19.35 2.50 -20.72
CA SER A 6 19.29 3.24 -22.00
C SER A 6 20.29 4.37 -22.07
N LEU A 7 20.80 4.82 -20.93
CA LEU A 7 21.58 6.03 -20.83
C LEU A 7 23.06 5.72 -21.08
N ILE A 8 23.70 6.62 -21.83
CA ILE A 8 25.08 6.48 -22.27
C ILE A 8 25.88 7.66 -21.76
N PHE A 9 27.03 7.37 -21.14
CA PHE A 9 27.88 8.38 -20.52
C PHE A 9 29.28 8.40 -21.15
N CYS A 10 29.84 9.60 -21.24
CA CYS A 10 31.23 9.82 -21.61
C CYS A 10 32.16 9.22 -20.55
N THR A 11 33.15 8.42 -20.96
CA THR A 11 34.12 7.84 -20.03
C THR A 11 35.11 8.84 -19.45
N ASP A 12 35.27 9.98 -20.11
CA ASP A 12 36.36 10.90 -19.81
C ASP A 12 35.88 11.99 -18.83
N CYS A 13 34.68 12.54 -19.04
CA CYS A 13 34.11 13.59 -18.20
C CYS A 13 32.82 13.20 -17.48
N GLY A 14 32.25 12.03 -17.75
CA GLY A 14 31.00 11.58 -17.13
C GLY A 14 29.71 12.22 -17.67
N ASN A 15 29.79 13.08 -18.70
CA ASN A 15 28.61 13.71 -19.29
C ASN A 15 27.66 12.69 -19.95
N LEU A 16 26.36 12.95 -19.92
CA LEU A 16 25.37 12.20 -20.68
C LEU A 16 25.57 12.48 -22.19
N LEU A 17 25.71 11.41 -22.97
CA LEU A 17 25.84 11.47 -24.43
C LEU A 17 24.46 11.36 -25.09
N GLN A 18 24.38 11.80 -26.36
CA GLN A 18 23.20 11.64 -27.20
C GLN A 18 22.83 10.15 -27.38
N GLU A 19 21.57 9.90 -27.73
CA GLU A 19 21.05 8.55 -27.93
C GLU A 19 21.88 7.74 -28.94
N SER A 20 22.09 6.45 -28.66
CA SER A 20 22.74 5.52 -29.58
C SER A 20 21.93 5.41 -30.86
N THR A 21 22.61 5.45 -32.01
CA THR A 21 21.97 5.20 -33.32
C THR A 21 21.85 3.69 -33.61
N GLY A 22 22.42 2.85 -32.73
CA GLY A 22 22.41 1.40 -32.84
C GLY A 22 23.45 0.83 -33.82
N ASP A 23 24.19 1.68 -34.51
CA ASP A 23 25.31 1.30 -35.39
C ASP A 23 26.60 1.15 -34.57
N THR A 24 27.21 -0.03 -34.60
CA THR A 24 28.44 -0.35 -33.86
C THR A 24 29.66 0.41 -34.36
N ASN A 25 29.57 1.04 -35.54
CA ASN A 25 30.63 1.88 -36.10
C ASN A 25 30.41 3.37 -35.85
N ALA A 26 29.26 3.78 -35.31
CA ALA A 26 28.99 5.18 -35.01
C ALA A 26 29.89 5.69 -33.87
N VAL A 27 30.22 6.99 -33.92
CA VAL A 27 31.04 7.65 -32.91
C VAL A 27 30.25 8.82 -32.34
N LEU A 28 29.98 8.76 -31.05
CA LEU A 28 29.33 9.81 -30.27
C LEU A 28 30.38 10.81 -29.78
N LEU A 29 30.16 12.09 -30.10
CA LEU A 29 31.04 13.17 -29.66
C LEU A 29 30.48 13.81 -28.39
N CYS A 30 31.33 13.95 -27.36
CA CYS A 30 30.93 14.61 -26.13
C CYS A 30 30.95 16.13 -26.31
N GLU A 31 29.81 16.79 -26.10
CA GLU A 31 29.68 18.25 -26.22
C GLU A 31 30.48 19.03 -25.16
N ILE A 32 30.87 18.39 -24.05
CA ILE A 32 31.59 19.04 -22.95
C ILE A 32 33.11 18.94 -23.11
N CYS A 33 33.65 17.73 -23.27
CA CYS A 33 35.09 17.52 -23.33
C CYS A 33 35.63 17.22 -24.74
N GLY A 34 34.76 17.12 -25.75
CA GLY A 34 35.14 16.79 -27.13
C GLY A 34 35.55 15.33 -27.36
N ALA A 35 35.50 14.49 -26.32
CA ALA A 35 35.90 13.08 -26.41
C ALA A 35 35.02 12.29 -27.39
N ARG A 36 35.67 11.44 -28.19
CA ARG A 36 35.03 10.53 -29.13
C ARG A 36 34.76 9.18 -28.48
N ASN A 37 33.49 8.83 -28.35
CA ASN A 37 33.04 7.60 -27.73
C ASN A 37 32.44 6.69 -28.80
N LYS A 38 32.90 5.44 -28.91
CA LYS A 38 32.29 4.47 -29.85
C LYS A 38 30.87 4.14 -29.39
N ASP A 39 29.92 4.19 -30.31
CA ASP A 39 28.55 3.80 -30.05
C ASP A 39 28.49 2.28 -29.78
N THR A 40 27.93 1.90 -28.65
CA THR A 40 27.69 0.50 -28.30
C THR A 40 26.19 0.33 -28.19
N THR A 41 25.66 -0.66 -28.91
CA THR A 41 24.22 -0.93 -28.99
C THR A 41 23.58 -0.90 -27.61
N SER A 42 22.58 -0.03 -27.42
CA SER A 42 21.84 0.07 -26.18
C SER A 42 21.28 -1.29 -25.77
N LYS A 43 21.47 -1.67 -24.51
CA LYS A 43 20.90 -2.92 -23.98
C LYS A 43 19.38 -2.82 -23.99
N THR A 44 18.69 -3.91 -24.32
CA THR A 44 17.23 -3.98 -24.23
C THR A 44 16.79 -3.76 -22.78
N ILE A 45 15.89 -2.81 -22.56
CA ILE A 45 15.32 -2.51 -21.25
C ILE A 45 13.95 -3.18 -21.16
N VAL A 46 13.79 -4.02 -20.15
CA VAL A 46 12.49 -4.60 -19.81
C VAL A 46 11.91 -3.77 -18.67
N SER A 47 10.74 -3.19 -18.90
CA SER A 47 9.96 -2.54 -17.84
C SER A 47 8.73 -3.38 -17.55
N GLU A 48 8.42 -3.54 -16.27
CA GLU A 48 7.23 -4.26 -15.81
C GLU A 48 6.37 -3.30 -14.98
N SER A 49 5.05 -3.40 -15.14
CA SER A 49 4.11 -2.65 -14.32
C SER A 49 4.24 -3.05 -12.84
N LYS A 50 4.07 -2.12 -11.90
CA LYS A 50 4.09 -2.48 -10.49
C LYS A 50 2.88 -3.36 -10.17
N PRO A 51 3.02 -4.33 -9.25
CA PRO A 51 1.88 -5.15 -8.82
C PRO A 51 0.69 -4.33 -8.28
N SER A 52 0.95 -3.16 -7.70
CA SER A 52 -0.06 -2.24 -7.17
C SER A 52 -0.80 -1.43 -8.23
N ASP A 53 -0.30 -1.33 -9.46
CA ASP A 53 -0.86 -0.43 -10.49
C ASP A 53 -2.23 -0.90 -10.99
N PHE A 54 -2.58 -2.18 -10.79
CA PHE A 54 -3.93 -2.68 -11.10
C PHE A 54 -4.54 -3.40 -9.90
N PRO A 55 -5.11 -2.66 -8.92
CA PRO A 55 -5.82 -3.27 -7.81
C PRO A 55 -7.07 -3.98 -8.33
N SER A 56 -7.25 -5.25 -7.98
CA SER A 56 -8.43 -6.03 -8.35
C SER A 56 -8.74 -7.10 -7.32
N ALA A 57 -10.00 -7.55 -7.27
CA ALA A 57 -10.40 -8.65 -6.37
C ALA A 57 -9.60 -9.94 -6.65
N LEU A 58 -9.30 -10.23 -7.92
CA LEU A 58 -8.47 -11.38 -8.30
C LEU A 58 -7.03 -11.23 -7.81
N ARG A 59 -6.46 -10.02 -7.87
CA ARG A 59 -5.10 -9.77 -7.35
C ARG A 59 -5.07 -9.80 -5.82
N ALA A 60 -6.10 -9.29 -5.14
CA ALA A 60 -6.23 -9.40 -3.69
C ALA A 60 -6.26 -10.87 -3.23
N LYS A 61 -6.91 -11.77 -3.98
CA LYS A 61 -6.90 -13.22 -3.73
C LYS A 61 -5.54 -13.90 -3.92
N ARG A 62 -4.59 -13.24 -4.60
CA ARG A 62 -3.20 -13.73 -4.75
C ARG A 62 -2.28 -13.29 -3.62
N SER A 63 -2.76 -12.44 -2.72
CA SER A 63 -2.01 -12.03 -1.53
C SER A 63 -1.84 -13.21 -0.57
N ALA A 64 -0.62 -13.39 -0.05
CA ALA A 64 -0.37 -14.34 1.05
C ALA A 64 -0.93 -13.86 2.40
N VAL A 65 -1.34 -12.58 2.48
CA VAL A 65 -1.96 -11.98 3.66
C VAL A 65 -3.47 -11.97 3.50
N GLN A 66 -4.17 -12.47 4.53
CA GLN A 66 -5.62 -12.43 4.60
C GLN A 66 -6.10 -10.98 4.74
N THR A 67 -6.99 -10.56 3.84
CA THR A 67 -7.71 -9.29 3.96
C THR A 67 -8.90 -9.50 4.89
N LEU A 68 -8.81 -8.95 6.11
CA LEU A 68 -9.91 -9.02 7.09
C LEU A 68 -11.01 -8.04 6.71
N THR A 69 -12.25 -8.50 6.67
CA THR A 69 -13.40 -7.62 6.47
C THR A 69 -13.81 -6.95 7.78
N ALA A 70 -14.76 -6.00 7.72
CA ALA A 70 -15.27 -5.35 8.93
C ALA A 70 -15.98 -6.37 9.85
N GLU A 71 -16.58 -7.40 9.29
CA GLU A 71 -17.25 -8.48 10.01
C GLU A 71 -16.27 -9.40 10.74
N ASP A 72 -15.06 -9.57 10.22
CA ASP A 72 -13.98 -10.34 10.88
C ASP A 72 -13.42 -9.60 12.10
N LYS A 73 -13.48 -8.27 12.10
CA LYS A 73 -13.02 -7.41 13.19
C LYS A 73 -14.11 -7.24 14.25
N LYS A 74 -14.51 -8.34 14.90
CA LYS A 74 -15.35 -8.25 16.09
C LYS A 74 -14.52 -7.76 17.28
N THR A 75 -14.54 -6.45 17.51
CA THR A 75 -13.95 -5.80 18.70
C THR A 75 -14.84 -5.87 19.93
N GLU A 76 -16.06 -6.39 19.79
CA GLU A 76 -17.05 -6.41 20.87
C GLU A 76 -16.79 -7.59 21.83
N ALA A 77 -16.66 -7.30 23.12
CA ALA A 77 -16.52 -8.30 24.18
C ALA A 77 -17.91 -8.68 24.73
N LEU A 78 -18.05 -9.88 25.30
CA LEU A 78 -19.30 -10.31 25.95
C LEU A 78 -19.33 -9.90 27.42
N THR A 79 -20.50 -9.50 27.90
CA THR A 79 -20.77 -9.23 29.33
C THR A 79 -22.07 -9.89 29.77
N GLN A 80 -22.17 -10.18 31.08
CA GLN A 80 -23.38 -10.72 31.70
C GLN A 80 -24.41 -9.60 31.91
N HIS A 81 -25.18 -9.32 30.88
CA HIS A 81 -26.29 -8.37 30.94
C HIS A 81 -27.53 -8.96 30.26
N THR A 82 -28.68 -8.88 30.95
CA THR A 82 -29.92 -9.49 30.47
C THR A 82 -30.64 -8.56 29.51
N CYS A 83 -30.81 -9.00 28.27
CA CYS A 83 -31.50 -8.25 27.22
C CYS A 83 -32.99 -8.09 27.55
N ALA A 84 -33.45 -6.84 27.65
CA ALA A 84 -34.84 -6.51 27.93
C ALA A 84 -35.84 -7.04 26.88
N ARG A 85 -35.39 -7.28 25.64
CA ARG A 85 -36.25 -7.72 24.53
C ARG A 85 -36.42 -9.23 24.42
N CYS A 86 -35.36 -10.01 24.62
CA CYS A 86 -35.38 -11.46 24.39
C CYS A 86 -34.97 -12.31 25.62
N GLY A 87 -34.63 -11.67 26.75
CA GLY A 87 -34.31 -12.36 28.01
C GLY A 87 -32.96 -13.09 28.02
N ARG A 88 -32.14 -12.93 26.98
CA ARG A 88 -30.80 -13.54 26.89
C ARG A 88 -29.87 -12.88 27.91
N LYS A 89 -29.09 -13.67 28.65
CA LYS A 89 -28.27 -13.22 29.80
C LYS A 89 -26.92 -12.59 29.43
N GLU A 90 -26.58 -12.63 28.15
CA GLU A 90 -25.31 -12.12 27.63
C GLU A 90 -25.56 -11.15 26.48
N MET A 91 -24.79 -10.06 26.47
CA MET A 91 -24.80 -9.04 25.44
C MET A 91 -23.35 -8.64 25.09
N TYR A 92 -23.14 -8.25 23.84
CA TYR A 92 -21.89 -7.63 23.44
C TYR A 92 -21.82 -6.22 23.99
N PHE A 93 -20.64 -5.76 24.43
CA PHE A 93 -20.44 -4.40 24.88
C PHE A 93 -19.25 -3.73 24.20
N THR A 94 -19.33 -2.40 24.08
CA THR A 94 -18.25 -1.54 23.64
C THR A 94 -18.27 -0.27 24.49
N THR A 95 -17.12 0.12 25.03
CA THR A 95 -16.99 1.34 25.84
C THR A 95 -16.38 2.44 25.00
N VAL A 96 -16.97 3.63 25.04
CA VAL A 96 -16.51 4.82 24.32
C VAL A 96 -16.61 6.03 25.24
N GLN A 97 -15.56 6.85 25.28
CA GLN A 97 -15.60 8.14 25.96
C GLN A 97 -16.23 9.19 25.05
N LEU A 98 -17.48 9.56 25.34
CA LEU A 98 -18.22 10.57 24.55
C LEU A 98 -18.20 11.96 25.19
N ARG A 99 -17.72 12.07 26.44
CA ARG A 99 -17.80 13.27 27.27
C ARG A 99 -16.42 13.66 27.80
N SER A 100 -16.38 14.70 28.63
CA SER A 100 -15.18 15.17 29.30
C SER A 100 -14.42 14.03 29.99
N ALA A 101 -13.10 14.15 30.10
CA ALA A 101 -12.26 13.10 30.70
C ALA A 101 -12.56 12.83 32.19
N ASP A 102 -13.28 13.72 32.86
CA ASP A 102 -13.70 13.62 34.25
C ASP A 102 -15.00 12.81 34.44
N GLU A 103 -15.70 12.48 33.35
CA GLU A 103 -16.94 11.69 33.38
C GLU A 103 -16.68 10.21 33.05
N GLY A 104 -17.56 9.33 33.53
CA GLY A 104 -17.52 7.90 33.22
C GLY A 104 -17.74 7.61 31.73
N SER A 105 -17.21 6.46 31.28
CA SER A 105 -17.36 6.03 29.89
C SER A 105 -18.79 5.60 29.57
N THR A 106 -19.23 5.88 28.35
CA THR A 106 -20.50 5.36 27.83
C THR A 106 -20.32 3.92 27.36
N VAL A 107 -21.18 3.03 27.82
CA VAL A 107 -21.22 1.61 27.45
C VAL A 107 -22.35 1.39 26.45
N PHE A 108 -22.01 0.92 25.25
CA PHE A 108 -22.96 0.45 24.24
C PHE A 108 -23.12 -1.06 24.36
N LEU A 109 -24.35 -1.52 24.54
CA LEU A 109 -24.69 -2.93 24.66
C LEU A 109 -25.48 -3.38 23.43
N THR A 110 -25.01 -4.41 22.73
CA THR A 110 -25.66 -4.97 21.55
C THR A 110 -26.02 -6.44 21.81
N CYS A 111 -27.31 -6.78 21.74
CA CYS A 111 -27.76 -8.16 21.82
C CYS A 111 -27.76 -8.81 20.44
N VAL A 112 -27.56 -10.13 20.39
CA VAL A 112 -27.67 -10.97 19.17
C VAL A 112 -29.04 -10.82 18.48
N CYS A 113 -30.10 -10.48 19.22
CA CYS A 113 -31.43 -10.22 18.63
C CYS A 113 -31.56 -8.85 17.94
N GLY A 114 -30.47 -8.07 17.87
CA GLY A 114 -30.43 -6.72 17.29
C GLY A 114 -30.91 -5.60 18.22
N TYR A 115 -31.23 -5.91 19.49
CA TYR A 115 -31.55 -4.88 20.49
C TYR A 115 -30.27 -4.17 20.94
N LYS A 116 -30.33 -2.84 21.01
CA LYS A 116 -29.21 -1.99 21.42
C LYS A 116 -29.61 -1.13 22.61
N GLU A 117 -28.72 -1.03 23.58
CA GLU A 117 -28.91 -0.24 24.80
C GLU A 117 -27.65 0.59 25.07
N THR A 118 -27.82 1.74 25.71
CA THR A 118 -26.72 2.64 26.06
C THR A 118 -26.79 2.95 27.54
N GLN A 119 -25.70 2.72 28.25
CA GLN A 119 -25.56 3.00 29.68
C GLN A 119 -24.45 4.03 29.85
N ASN A 120 -24.72 5.08 30.63
CA ASN A 120 -23.72 6.06 31.01
C ASN A 120 -23.33 5.77 32.46
N ASN A 121 -22.04 5.49 32.68
CA ASN A 121 -21.46 5.36 34.01
C ASN A 121 -21.09 6.72 34.59
#